data_AF-A0A5E4IFB9-F1
#
_entry.id   AF-A0A5E4IFB9-F1
#
_cell.length_a   1.000
_cell.length_b   1.000
_cell.length_c   1.000
_cell.angle_alpha   90.00
_cell.angle_beta   90.00
_cell.angle_gamma   90.00
#
_symmetry.space_group_name_H-M   'P 1'
#
loop_
_entity.id
_entity.type
_entity.pdbx_description
1 polymer ?
#
loop_
_entity_poly.entity_id
_entity_poly.type
_entity_poly.pdbx_seq_one_letter_code
_entity_poly.pdbx_strand_id
1 'polypeptide(L)'
;MAKVIVYPPTSLILSDLVERTGHQALVVPSVVRERVTTPGIDSPPLNMTPEEPKKGLSYAAVDVPSGVRGRMSLIGPLIEQADAGIILNEPGCLTGCSGCARTNELVRLLIKTKGVPVLEVNYPKDEVEARAFVRQIKSFLEGLK
;
A
#
# COMPACT_ATOMS: atom_id res chain seq x y z
N MET A 1 -11.59 15.14 -1.68
CA MET A 1 -11.52 13.69 -1.32
C MET A 1 -10.34 13.04 -2.04
N ALA A 2 -9.16 13.09 -1.42
CA ALA A 2 -7.94 12.46 -1.93
C ALA A 2 -7.94 10.93 -1.78
N LYS A 3 -7.26 10.23 -2.69
CA LYS A 3 -6.88 8.82 -2.58
C LYS A 3 -5.52 8.69 -1.89
N VAL A 4 -5.46 8.11 -0.71
CA VAL A 4 -4.24 8.05 0.10
C VAL A 4 -3.72 6.62 0.12
N ILE A 5 -2.52 6.39 -0.44
CA ILE A 5 -1.84 5.10 -0.29
C ILE A 5 -1.17 5.00 1.08
N VAL A 6 -1.38 3.88 1.75
CA VAL A 6 -0.75 3.61 3.04
C VAL A 6 0.29 2.51 2.89
N TYR A 7 1.42 2.67 3.58
CA TYR A 7 2.45 1.66 3.67
C TYR A 7 2.73 1.34 5.15
N PRO A 8 2.70 0.07 5.59
CA PRO A 8 2.40 -1.13 4.80
C PRO A 8 0.99 -1.14 4.18
N PRO A 9 0.81 -1.70 2.96
CA PRO A 9 -0.45 -1.64 2.22
C PRO A 9 -1.57 -2.52 2.79
N THR A 10 -1.31 -3.18 3.91
CA THR A 10 -2.24 -4.00 4.68
C THR A 10 -2.53 -3.40 6.06
N SER A 11 -2.05 -2.19 6.34
CA SER A 11 -2.25 -1.54 7.65
C SER A 11 -3.69 -1.12 7.85
N LEU A 12 -4.37 -1.81 8.78
CA LEU A 12 -5.77 -1.52 9.15
C LEU A 12 -5.91 -0.20 9.93
N ILE A 13 -4.91 0.14 10.74
CA ILE A 13 -4.92 1.37 11.55
C ILE A 13 -4.78 2.59 10.62
N LEU A 14 -3.83 2.55 9.69
CA LEU A 14 -3.64 3.66 8.76
C LEU A 14 -4.85 3.82 7.83
N SER A 15 -5.42 2.71 7.35
CA SER A 15 -6.60 2.77 6.49
C SER A 15 -7.81 3.36 7.22
N ASP A 16 -8.06 2.95 8.46
CA ASP A 16 -9.15 3.50 9.28
C ASP A 16 -8.98 5.00 9.55
N LEU A 17 -7.75 5.48 9.84
CA LEU A 17 -7.49 6.91 10.03
C LEU A 17 -7.74 7.74 8.76
N VAL A 18 -7.35 7.22 7.59
CA VAL A 18 -7.62 7.85 6.29
C VAL A 18 -9.13 7.91 6.02
N GLU A 19 -9.85 6.81 6.25
CA GLU A 19 -11.29 6.75 5.99
C GLU A 19 -12.09 7.66 6.93
N ARG A 20 -11.73 7.73 8.22
CA ARG A 20 -12.39 8.60 9.21
C ARG A 20 -12.21 10.10 8.94
N THR A 21 -11.19 10.47 8.16
CA THR A 21 -10.96 11.86 7.76
C THR A 21 -11.65 12.22 6.44
N GLY A 22 -12.43 11.30 5.86
CA GLY A 22 -13.19 11.53 4.64
C GLY A 22 -12.39 11.33 3.35
N HIS A 23 -11.24 10.66 3.43
CA HIS A 23 -10.40 10.28 2.29
C HIS A 23 -10.55 8.80 1.94
N GLN A 24 -10.10 8.40 0.76
CA GLN A 24 -10.12 7.00 0.33
C GLN A 24 -8.78 6.33 0.61
N ALA A 25 -8.76 5.28 1.44
CA ALA A 25 -7.56 4.49 1.66
C ALA A 25 -7.29 3.52 0.48
N LEU A 26 -6.10 3.60 -0.11
CA LEU A 26 -5.63 2.65 -1.11
C LEU A 26 -4.82 1.55 -0.42
N VAL A 27 -5.43 0.36 -0.33
CA VAL A 27 -4.89 -0.80 0.40
C VAL A 27 -5.00 -2.07 -0.44
N VAL A 28 -4.12 -3.05 -0.22
CA VAL A 28 -4.15 -4.33 -0.95
C VAL A 28 -5.42 -5.16 -0.65
N PRO A 29 -5.92 -5.24 0.60
CA PRO A 29 -7.12 -6.01 0.91
C PRO A 29 -8.37 -5.61 0.10
N SER A 30 -8.51 -4.34 -0.32
CA SER A 30 -9.66 -3.93 -1.15
C SER A 30 -9.59 -4.52 -2.56
N VAL A 31 -8.41 -4.50 -3.19
CA VAL A 31 -8.16 -5.13 -4.49
C VAL A 31 -8.38 -6.65 -4.42
N VAL A 32 -7.91 -7.29 -3.35
CA VAL A 32 -8.11 -8.73 -3.14
C VAL A 32 -9.59 -9.06 -2.97
N ARG A 33 -10.32 -8.26 -2.17
CA ARG A 33 -11.76 -8.44 -1.96
C ARG A 33 -12.53 -8.33 -3.27
N GLU A 34 -12.23 -7.33 -4.09
CA GLU A 34 -12.85 -7.15 -5.40
C GLU A 34 -12.68 -8.40 -6.26
N ARG A 35 -11.45 -8.93 -6.38
CA ARG A 35 -11.17 -10.13 -7.19
C ARG A 35 -11.88 -11.39 -6.67
N VAL A 36 -11.96 -11.57 -5.36
CA VAL A 36 -12.57 -12.76 -4.76
C VAL A 36 -14.10 -12.72 -4.83
N THR A 37 -14.69 -11.53 -4.82
CA THR A 37 -16.16 -11.36 -4.75
C THR A 37 -16.82 -11.02 -6.08
N THR A 38 -16.06 -10.63 -7.10
CA THR A 38 -16.58 -10.37 -8.45
C THR A 38 -17.10 -11.67 -9.07
N PRO A 39 -18.40 -11.77 -9.41
CA PRO A 39 -18.94 -12.93 -10.11
C PRO A 39 -18.37 -13.03 -11.54
N GLY A 40 -17.81 -14.18 -11.90
CA GLY A 40 -17.22 -14.42 -13.21
C GLY A 40 -16.70 -15.85 -13.40
N ILE A 41 -16.35 -16.21 -14.64
CA ILE A 41 -15.73 -17.50 -14.96
C ILE A 41 -14.36 -17.65 -14.27
N ASP A 42 -13.67 -16.52 -14.07
CA ASP A 42 -12.39 -16.42 -13.37
C ASP A 42 -12.57 -16.13 -11.86
N SER A 43 -13.78 -16.31 -11.30
CA SER A 43 -13.95 -16.28 -9.84
C SER A 43 -13.17 -17.43 -9.20
N PRO A 44 -12.69 -17.29 -7.94
CA PRO A 44 -11.99 -18.37 -7.24
C PRO A 44 -12.75 -19.71 -7.36
N PRO A 45 -12.05 -20.82 -7.66
CA PRO A 45 -10.63 -21.06 -7.43
C PRO A 45 -9.66 -20.69 -8.58
N LEU A 46 -10.13 -20.16 -9.72
CA LEU A 46 -9.27 -19.81 -10.86
C LEU A 46 -8.67 -18.39 -10.70
N ASN A 47 -7.55 -18.28 -9.98
CA ASN A 47 -6.92 -17.00 -9.62
C ASN A 47 -5.64 -16.69 -10.42
N MET A 48 -5.53 -15.42 -10.86
CA MET A 48 -4.45 -14.79 -11.65
C MET A 48 -4.37 -15.28 -13.11
N THR A 49 -4.73 -14.38 -14.02
CA THR A 49 -4.52 -14.56 -15.46
C THR A 49 -3.06 -14.20 -15.83
N PRO A 50 -2.63 -14.50 -17.07
CA PRO A 50 -1.36 -13.99 -17.59
C PRO A 50 -1.24 -12.46 -17.61
N GLU A 51 -2.35 -11.71 -17.49
CA GLU A 51 -2.33 -10.24 -17.48
C GLU A 51 -1.78 -9.67 -16.16
N GLU A 52 -1.99 -10.33 -15.02
CA GLU A 52 -1.48 -9.82 -13.74
C GLU A 52 0.06 -9.77 -13.70
N PRO A 53 0.81 -10.83 -14.06
CA PRO A 53 2.26 -10.74 -14.16
C PRO A 53 2.73 -9.65 -15.14
N LYS A 54 2.04 -9.44 -16.28
CA LYS A 54 2.37 -8.37 -17.24
C LYS A 54 2.24 -6.99 -16.62
N LYS A 55 1.18 -6.73 -15.85
CA LYS A 55 1.03 -5.48 -15.08
C LYS A 55 2.19 -5.31 -14.10
N GLY A 56 2.55 -6.36 -13.37
CA GLY A 56 3.68 -6.35 -12.43
C GLY A 56 5.03 -5.99 -13.07
N LEU A 57 5.26 -6.40 -14.32
CA LEU A 57 6.48 -6.10 -15.09
C LEU A 57 6.63 -4.61 -15.42
N SER A 58 5.57 -3.80 -15.32
CA SER A 58 5.66 -2.35 -15.48
C SER A 58 6.42 -1.67 -14.33
N TYR A 59 6.56 -2.36 -13.18
CA TYR A 59 7.15 -1.81 -11.97
C TYR A 59 8.43 -2.52 -11.51
N ALA A 60 8.65 -3.75 -11.98
CA ALA A 60 9.78 -4.57 -11.57
C ALA A 60 10.38 -5.30 -12.78
N ALA A 61 11.70 -5.49 -12.76
CA ALA A 61 12.42 -6.14 -13.84
C ALA A 61 11.95 -7.60 -14.07
N VAL A 62 12.15 -8.11 -15.28
CA VAL A 62 11.63 -9.43 -15.69
C VAL A 62 12.21 -10.60 -14.88
N ASP A 63 13.44 -10.44 -14.40
CA ASP A 63 14.22 -11.42 -13.64
C ASP A 63 13.84 -11.52 -12.16
N VAL A 64 13.00 -10.62 -11.63
CA VAL A 64 12.58 -10.69 -10.22
C VAL A 64 11.71 -11.92 -9.95
N PRO A 65 11.68 -12.47 -8.72
CA PRO A 65 10.83 -13.62 -8.40
C PRO A 65 9.35 -13.40 -8.71
N SER A 66 8.62 -14.46 -9.05
CA SER A 66 7.18 -14.41 -9.38
C SER A 66 6.34 -13.76 -8.27
N GLY A 67 6.69 -14.00 -6.99
CA GLY A 67 6.04 -13.35 -5.85
C GLY A 67 6.21 -11.83 -5.83
N VAL A 68 7.34 -11.29 -6.30
CA VAL A 68 7.55 -9.85 -6.44
C VAL A 68 6.65 -9.29 -7.53
N ARG A 69 6.63 -9.92 -8.71
CA ARG A 69 5.75 -9.51 -9.83
C ARG A 69 4.27 -9.55 -9.43
N GLY A 70 3.85 -10.60 -8.72
CA GLY A 70 2.48 -10.75 -8.24
C GLY A 70 2.09 -9.69 -7.20
N ARG A 71 3.00 -9.31 -6.30
CA ARG A 71 2.75 -8.18 -5.37
C ARG A 71 2.67 -6.85 -6.11
N MET A 72 3.55 -6.62 -7.08
CA MET A 72 3.55 -5.38 -7.86
C MET A 72 2.34 -5.25 -8.78
N SER A 73 1.75 -6.35 -9.25
CA SER A 73 0.50 -6.31 -10.01
C SER A 73 -0.71 -5.86 -9.18
N LEU A 74 -0.62 -5.93 -7.85
CA LEU A 74 -1.61 -5.41 -6.90
C LEU A 74 -1.26 -3.99 -6.44
N ILE A 75 -0.01 -3.78 -6.02
CA ILE A 75 0.40 -2.54 -5.36
C ILE A 75 0.70 -1.43 -6.36
N GLY A 76 1.30 -1.75 -7.50
CA GLY A 76 1.66 -0.77 -8.53
C GLY A 76 0.47 0.09 -8.99
N PRO A 77 -0.66 -0.51 -9.38
CA PRO A 77 -1.86 0.25 -9.75
C PRO A 77 -2.44 1.12 -8.62
N LEU A 78 -2.27 0.72 -7.36
CA LEU A 78 -2.65 1.56 -6.21
C LEU A 78 -1.71 2.76 -6.07
N ILE A 79 -0.40 2.55 -6.25
CA ILE A 79 0.57 3.64 -6.25
C ILE A 79 0.20 4.64 -7.33
N GLU A 80 -0.11 4.21 -8.56
CA GLU A 80 -0.49 5.09 -9.68
C GLU A 80 -1.75 5.91 -9.42
N GLN A 81 -2.71 5.38 -8.65
CA GLN A 81 -3.95 6.08 -8.32
C GLN A 81 -3.86 7.03 -7.12
N ALA A 82 -2.77 6.98 -6.35
CA ALA A 82 -2.63 7.74 -5.10
C ALA A 82 -2.45 9.25 -5.33
N ASP A 83 -3.22 10.08 -4.64
CA ASP A 83 -3.05 11.54 -4.59
C ASP A 83 -2.13 11.99 -3.44
N ALA A 84 -1.93 11.12 -2.44
CA ALA A 84 -1.01 11.30 -1.32
C ALA A 84 -0.57 9.94 -0.76
N GLY A 85 0.50 9.93 0.06
CA GLY A 85 1.03 8.72 0.69
C GLY A 85 1.31 8.86 2.18
N ILE A 86 1.12 7.79 2.95
CA ILE A 86 1.59 7.68 4.33
C ILE A 86 2.49 6.45 4.43
N ILE A 87 3.72 6.64 4.88
CA ILE A 87 4.70 5.58 5.07
C ILE A 87 5.01 5.44 6.55
N LEU A 88 4.66 4.27 7.10
CA LEU A 88 5.07 3.83 8.41
C LEU A 88 6.45 3.17 8.34
N ASN A 89 7.42 3.83 8.94
CA ASN A 89 8.77 3.34 9.15
C ASN A 89 8.81 2.36 10.34
N GLU A 90 9.70 1.38 10.23
CA GLU A 90 9.94 0.37 11.27
C GLU A 90 8.67 -0.34 11.77
N PRO A 91 7.87 -1.01 10.91
CA PRO A 91 6.70 -1.76 11.38
C PRO A 91 7.04 -3.02 12.24
N GLY A 92 8.28 -3.14 12.74
CA GLY A 92 8.78 -4.28 13.49
C GLY A 92 9.48 -5.34 12.63
N CYS A 93 9.58 -6.57 13.16
CA CYS A 93 10.25 -7.69 12.51
C CYS A 93 9.55 -8.05 11.20
N LEU A 94 10.18 -7.74 10.06
CA LEU A 94 9.75 -8.19 8.75
C LEU A 94 10.14 -9.67 8.60
N THR A 95 9.27 -10.59 9.03
CA THR A 95 9.43 -12.01 8.75
C THR A 95 9.11 -12.27 7.28
N GLY A 96 10.14 -12.41 6.45
CA GLY A 96 9.97 -12.65 5.02
C GLY A 96 11.29 -12.96 4.32
N CYS A 97 11.21 -13.51 3.11
CA CYS A 97 12.39 -13.74 2.29
C CYS A 97 12.99 -12.42 1.78
N SER A 98 14.22 -12.46 1.27
CA SER A 98 14.89 -11.31 0.67
C SER A 98 14.06 -10.65 -0.44
N GLY A 99 13.31 -11.44 -1.24
CA GLY A 99 12.39 -10.92 -2.24
C GLY A 99 11.30 -10.03 -1.65
N CYS A 100 10.69 -10.44 -0.54
CA CYS A 100 9.67 -9.65 0.15
C CYS A 100 10.24 -8.32 0.68
N ALA A 101 11.44 -8.36 1.24
CA ALA A 101 12.14 -7.17 1.72
C ALA A 101 12.48 -6.20 0.57
N ARG A 102 12.92 -6.71 -0.59
CA ARG A 102 13.20 -5.87 -1.76
C ARG A 102 11.95 -5.26 -2.37
N THR A 103 10.84 -5.98 -2.40
CA THR A 103 9.54 -5.40 -2.81
C THR A 103 9.12 -4.26 -1.86
N ASN A 104 9.37 -4.41 -0.56
CA ASN A 104 9.06 -3.38 0.42
C ASN A 104 9.85 -2.09 0.16
N GLU A 105 11.15 -2.20 -0.14
CA GLU A 105 11.96 -1.05 -0.55
C GLU A 105 11.47 -0.43 -1.85
N LEU A 106 11.19 -1.26 -2.86
CA LEU A 106 10.69 -0.80 -4.16
C LEU A 106 9.38 -0.02 -4.01
N VAL A 107 8.41 -0.54 -3.25
CA VAL A 107 7.13 0.12 -3.01
C VAL A 107 7.32 1.47 -2.32
N ARG A 108 8.14 1.54 -1.28
CA ARG A 108 8.45 2.82 -0.62
C ARG A 108 9.11 3.80 -1.56
N LEU A 109 10.08 3.35 -2.36
CA LEU A 109 10.74 4.18 -3.36
C LEU A 109 9.72 4.76 -4.34
N LEU A 110 8.86 3.91 -4.92
CA LEU A 110 7.85 4.32 -5.90
C LEU A 110 6.85 5.32 -5.32
N ILE A 111 6.43 5.16 -4.07
CA ILE A 111 5.56 6.14 -3.38
C ILE A 111 6.29 7.49 -3.25
N LYS A 112 7.55 7.48 -2.81
CA LYS A 112 8.36 8.70 -2.62
C LYS A 112 8.67 9.41 -3.93
N THR A 113 8.95 8.68 -5.01
CA THR A 113 9.31 9.26 -6.31
C THR A 113 8.10 9.65 -7.16
N LYS A 114 6.87 9.36 -6.70
CA LYS A 114 5.65 9.67 -7.44
C LYS A 114 5.42 11.18 -7.62
N GLY A 115 5.94 12.02 -6.72
CA GLY A 115 5.70 13.47 -6.74
C GLY A 115 4.38 13.91 -6.09
N VAL A 116 3.78 13.06 -5.26
CA VAL A 116 2.62 13.39 -4.42
C VAL A 116 3.06 13.72 -2.99
N PRO A 117 2.24 14.41 -2.18
CA PRO A 117 2.54 14.62 -0.76
C PRO A 117 2.71 13.28 -0.03
N VAL A 118 3.82 13.10 0.68
CA VAL A 118 4.10 11.89 1.46
C VAL A 118 4.41 12.26 2.90
N LEU A 119 3.71 11.63 3.84
CA LEU A 119 4.02 11.67 5.27
C LEU A 119 4.79 10.42 5.68
N GLU A 120 5.95 10.61 6.30
CA GLU A 120 6.69 9.52 6.95
C GLU A 120 6.53 9.59 8.47
N VAL A 121 6.17 8.48 9.10
CA VAL A 121 5.95 8.35 10.53
C VAL A 121 6.59 7.08 11.06
N ASN A 122 7.09 7.10 12.29
CA ASN A 122 7.64 5.90 12.93
C ASN A 122 6.55 5.16 13.72
N TYR A 123 6.72 3.84 13.89
CA TYR A 123 5.81 3.08 14.74
C TYR A 123 5.94 3.53 16.20
N PRO A 124 4.84 3.91 16.87
CA PRO A 124 4.88 4.38 18.25
C PRO A 124 5.17 3.24 19.22
N LYS A 125 6.02 3.49 20.22
CA LYS A 125 6.44 2.52 21.25
C LYS A 125 5.79 2.76 22.61
N ASP A 126 5.23 3.95 22.82
CA ASP A 126 4.50 4.30 24.03
C ASP A 126 3.24 5.13 23.73
N GLU A 127 2.47 5.45 24.78
CA GLU A 127 1.22 6.18 24.66
C GLU A 127 1.40 7.63 24.19
N VAL A 128 2.51 8.28 24.58
CA VAL A 128 2.79 9.66 24.21
C VAL A 128 3.11 9.73 22.72
N GLU A 129 3.96 8.83 22.24
CA GLU A 129 4.26 8.64 20.83
C GLU A 129 3.01 8.27 20.03
N ALA A 130 2.14 7.41 20.56
CA ALA A 130 0.90 7.04 19.88
C ALA A 130 -0.05 8.24 19.68
N ARG A 131 -0.17 9.11 20.70
CA ARG A 131 -0.95 10.36 20.58
C ARG A 131 -0.34 11.30 19.56
N ALA A 132 0.99 11.43 19.53
CA ALA A 132 1.68 12.25 18.54
C ALA A 132 1.52 11.71 17.12
N PHE A 133 1.65 10.40 16.95
CA PHE A 133 1.45 9.66 15.70
C PHE A 133 0.08 9.93 15.08
N VAL A 134 -1.00 9.77 15.85
CA VAL A 134 -2.36 10.01 15.38
C VAL A 134 -2.57 11.48 15.03
N ARG A 135 -2.07 12.42 15.85
CA ARG A 135 -2.19 13.86 15.56
C ARG A 135 -1.48 14.24 14.27
N GLN A 136 -0.25 13.76 14.06
CA GLN A 136 0.54 14.05 12.87
C GLN A 136 -0.16 13.56 11.59
N ILE A 137 -0.68 12.33 11.62
CA ILE A 137 -1.45 11.78 10.50
C ILE A 137 -2.72 12.59 10.26
N LYS A 138 -3.47 12.91 11.32
CA LYS A 138 -4.70 13.70 11.19
C LYS A 138 -4.42 15.09 10.58
N SER A 139 -3.42 15.80 11.06
CA SER A 139 -3.05 17.12 10.52
C SER A 139 -2.58 17.05 9.06
N PHE A 140 -1.86 16.00 8.68
CA PHE A 140 -1.50 15.76 7.29
C PHE A 140 -2.76 15.56 6.42
N LEU A 141 -3.67 14.69 6.86
CA LEU A 141 -4.90 14.37 6.13
C LEU A 141 -5.83 15.59 6.00
N GLU A 142 -6.04 16.36 7.08
CA GLU A 142 -6.82 17.61 7.04
C GLU A 142 -6.21 18.67 6.11
N GLY A 143 -4.90 18.60 5.85
CA GLY A 143 -4.22 19.45 4.88
C GLY A 143 -4.44 19.05 3.41
N LEU A 144 -4.94 17.84 3.15
CA LEU A 144 -5.27 17.36 1.81
C LEU A 144 -6.71 17.82 1.47
N LYS A 145 -6.86 18.67 0.46
CA LYS A 145 -8.19 19.06 -0.06
C LYS A 145 -8.79 17.95 -0.95
#